data_AF-A0A951JPV6-F1
#
_entry.id   AF-A0A951JPV6-F1
#
_cell.length_a   1.000
_cell.length_b   1.000
_cell.length_c   1.000
_cell.angle_alpha   90.00
_cell.angle_beta   90.00
_cell.angle_gamma   90.00
#
_symmetry.space_group_name_H-M   'P 1'
#
loop_
_entity.id
_entity.type
_entity.pdbx_description
1 polymer ?
#
loop_
_entity_poly.entity_id
_entity_poly.type
_entity_poly.pdbx_seq_one_letter_code
_entity_poly.pdbx_strand_id
1 'polypeptide(L)'
;MSQMITDEELAAAEAESAVMQLPRERRAQIAARLLRSLDDEESRLERAWAAELRERIRAVEAGEMKLLTEEEADAEVEELLR
;
A
#
# COMPACT_ATOMS: atom_id res chain seq x y z
N MET A 1 -31.56 -12.84 -14.17
CA MET A 1 -31.29 -11.41 -14.44
C MET A 1 -29.82 -11.33 -14.77
N SER A 2 -29.49 -11.07 -16.05
CA SER A 2 -28.09 -11.00 -16.49
C SER A 2 -27.51 -9.67 -16.01
N GLN A 3 -26.41 -9.72 -15.28
CA GLN A 3 -25.65 -8.53 -14.90
C GLN A 3 -25.16 -7.89 -16.21
N MET A 4 -25.70 -6.73 -16.57
CA MET A 4 -25.13 -5.90 -17.63
C MET A 4 -23.83 -5.31 -17.08
N ILE A 5 -22.70 -5.77 -17.61
CA ILE A 5 -21.41 -5.12 -17.41
C ILE A 5 -21.51 -3.73 -18.05
N THR A 6 -21.16 -2.71 -17.30
CA THR A 6 -21.12 -1.33 -17.81
C THR A 6 -19.94 -1.15 -18.77
N ASP A 7 -20.04 -0.18 -19.69
CA ASP A 7 -18.95 0.12 -20.63
C ASP A 7 -17.64 0.48 -19.89
N GLU A 8 -17.75 1.07 -18.69
CA GLU A 8 -16.63 1.38 -17.80
C GLU A 8 -15.96 0.12 -17.25
N GLU A 9 -16.73 -0.83 -16.73
CA GLU A 9 -16.22 -2.09 -16.21
C GLU A 9 -15.55 -2.94 -17.30
N LEU A 10 -16.09 -2.90 -18.52
CA LEU A 10 -15.48 -3.56 -19.67
C LEU A 10 -14.12 -2.92 -20.02
N ALA A 11 -14.07 -1.60 -20.10
CA ALA A 11 -12.83 -0.87 -20.40
C ALA A 11 -11.74 -1.10 -19.33
N ALA A 12 -12.14 -1.15 -18.05
CA ALA A 12 -11.22 -1.45 -16.95
C ALA A 12 -10.63 -2.86 -17.06
N ALA A 13 -11.47 -3.87 -17.35
CA ALA A 13 -11.04 -5.24 -17.53
C ALA A 13 -10.09 -5.42 -18.73
N GLU A 14 -10.36 -4.73 -19.84
CA GLU A 14 -9.48 -4.71 -21.02
C GLU A 14 -8.12 -4.09 -20.70
N ALA A 15 -8.10 -2.97 -19.97
CA ALA A 15 -6.88 -2.30 -19.54
C ALA A 15 -6.05 -3.20 -18.60
N GLU A 16 -6.68 -3.85 -17.62
CA GLU A 16 -6.01 -4.78 -16.72
C GLU A 16 -5.39 -5.96 -17.47
N SER A 17 -6.17 -6.58 -18.36
CA SER A 17 -5.70 -7.69 -19.19
C SER A 17 -4.48 -7.30 -20.03
N ALA A 18 -4.51 -6.12 -20.67
CA ALA A 18 -3.39 -5.61 -21.45
C ALA A 18 -2.13 -5.38 -20.61
N VAL A 19 -2.26 -4.85 -19.39
CA VAL A 19 -1.12 -4.64 -18.47
C VAL A 19 -0.52 -5.97 -18.03
N MET A 20 -1.35 -6.99 -17.78
CA MET A 20 -0.89 -8.30 -17.33
C MET A 20 -0.02 -9.05 -18.36
N GLN A 21 -0.15 -8.73 -19.65
CA GLN A 21 0.71 -9.29 -20.70
C GLN A 21 2.10 -8.66 -20.78
N LEU A 22 2.36 -7.56 -20.09
CA LEU A 22 3.66 -6.88 -20.13
C LEU A 22 4.70 -7.57 -19.24
N PRO A 23 6.01 -7.38 -19.52
CA PRO A 23 7.08 -7.82 -18.61
C PRO A 23 6.95 -7.22 -17.21
N ARG A 24 7.47 -7.93 -16.20
CA ARG A 24 7.37 -7.58 -14.77
C ARG A 24 7.76 -6.12 -14.50
N GLU A 25 8.86 -5.67 -15.10
CA GLU A 25 9.40 -4.32 -14.91
C GLU A 25 8.43 -3.25 -15.41
N ARG A 26 7.74 -3.50 -16.54
CA ARG A 26 6.76 -2.58 -17.09
C ARG A 26 5.47 -2.56 -16.27
N ARG A 27 5.03 -3.71 -15.76
CA ARG A 27 3.89 -3.78 -14.83
C ARG A 27 4.18 -2.99 -13.55
N ALA A 28 5.37 -3.15 -12.98
CA ALA A 28 5.79 -2.42 -11.78
C ALA A 28 5.77 -0.89 -12.01
N GLN A 29 6.25 -0.43 -13.17
CA GLN A 29 6.21 1.00 -13.53
C GLN A 29 4.79 1.53 -13.67
N ILE A 30 3.88 0.75 -14.26
CA ILE A 30 2.45 1.13 -14.39
C ILE A 30 1.78 1.17 -13.02
N ALA A 31 1.96 0.13 -12.20
CA ALA A 31 1.43 0.07 -10.85
C ALA A 31 1.88 1.29 -10.02
N ALA A 32 3.17 1.65 -10.08
CA ALA A 32 3.68 2.82 -9.37
C ALA A 32 3.04 4.14 -9.83
N ARG A 33 2.72 4.29 -11.12
CA ARG A 33 2.01 5.48 -11.62
C ARG A 33 0.54 5.50 -11.20
N LEU A 34 -0.12 4.35 -11.24
CA LEU A 34 -1.51 4.21 -10.80
C LEU A 34 -1.64 4.54 -9.31
N LEU A 35 -0.77 3.98 -8.47
CA LEU A 35 -0.74 4.30 -7.04
C LEU A 35 -0.57 5.80 -6.80
N ARG A 36 0.41 6.44 -7.46
CA ARG A 36 0.59 7.90 -7.37
C ARG A 36 -0.60 8.72 -7.88
N SER A 37 -1.41 8.19 -8.79
CA SER A 37 -2.61 8.89 -9.26
C SER A 37 -3.79 8.78 -8.29
N LEU A 38 -3.73 7.82 -7.36
CA LEU A 38 -4.70 7.63 -6.29
C LEU A 38 -4.32 8.40 -5.01
N ASP A 39 -3.04 8.78 -4.88
CA ASP A 39 -2.57 9.64 -3.81
C ASP A 39 -3.10 11.06 -4.06
N ASP A 40 -4.17 11.45 -3.34
CA ASP A 40 -4.57 12.85 -3.25
C ASP A 40 -3.45 13.65 -2.58
N GLU A 41 -3.03 14.75 -3.22
CA GLU A 41 -1.81 15.55 -2.95
C GLU A 41 -1.65 16.06 -1.50
N GLU A 42 -2.65 15.87 -0.64
CA GLU A 42 -2.50 15.90 0.81
C GLU A 42 -3.68 15.18 1.50
N SER A 43 -3.78 13.86 1.34
CA SER A 43 -4.86 13.10 1.96
C SER A 43 -4.84 13.26 3.49
N ARG A 44 -6.01 13.31 4.14
CA ARG A 44 -6.11 13.32 5.62
C ARG A 44 -5.34 12.14 6.24
N LEU A 45 -5.23 11.04 5.49
CA LEU A 45 -4.46 9.86 5.85
C LEU A 45 -2.96 10.17 5.96
N GLU A 46 -2.36 10.83 4.97
CA GLU A 46 -0.94 11.19 5.00
C GLU A 46 -0.60 12.12 6.17
N ARG A 47 -1.46 13.11 6.47
CA ARG A 47 -1.25 13.99 7.63
C ARG A 47 -1.35 13.23 8.96
N ALA A 48 -2.27 12.28 9.07
CA ALA A 48 -2.39 11.42 10.26
C ALA A 48 -1.17 10.50 10.42
N TRP A 49 -0.69 9.91 9.32
CA TRP A 49 0.54 9.11 9.31
C TRP A 49 1.79 9.94 9.65
N ALA A 50 1.88 11.18 9.16
CA ALA A 50 2.97 12.07 9.51
C ALA A 50 2.97 12.46 11.00
N ALA A 51 1.78 12.59 11.61
CA ALA A 51 1.66 12.81 13.05
C ALA A 51 2.12 11.57 13.84
N GLU A 52 1.62 10.38 13.48
CA GLU A 52 1.99 9.11 14.09
C GLU A 52 3.51 8.85 14.00
N LEU A 53 4.11 9.07 12.82
CA LEU A 53 5.55 8.90 12.63
C LEU A 53 6.36 9.82 13.54
N ARG A 54 5.94 11.08 13.70
CA ARG A 54 6.61 12.02 14.61
C ARG A 54 6.49 11.57 16.07
N GLU A 55 5.34 11.04 16.48
CA GLU A 55 5.15 10.52 17.83
C GLU A 55 6.00 9.28 18.08
N ARG A 56 6.05 8.33 17.14
CA ARG A 56 6.91 7.14 17.24
C ARG A 56 8.39 7.49 17.31
N ILE A 57 8.86 8.43 16.50
CA ILE A 57 10.26 8.88 16.56
C ILE A 57 10.58 9.43 17.96
N ARG A 58 9.72 10.27 18.52
CA ARG A 58 9.91 10.82 19.87
C ARG A 58 9.90 9.73 20.94
N ALA A 59 8.98 8.78 20.86
CA ALA A 59 8.91 7.67 21.81
C ALA A 59 10.18 6.80 21.76
N VAL A 60 10.72 6.56 20.57
CA VAL A 60 12.00 5.86 20.40
C VAL A 60 13.16 6.67 20.99
N GLU A 61 13.26 7.95 20.67
CA GLU A 61 14.31 8.85 21.20
C GLU A 61 14.24 9.00 22.72
N ALA A 62 13.04 8.98 23.30
CA ALA A 62 12.81 9.01 24.74
C ALA A 62 13.01 7.66 25.44
N GLY A 63 13.19 6.57 24.68
CA GLY A 63 13.29 5.21 25.23
C GLY A 63 11.96 4.64 25.74
N GLU A 64 10.84 5.21 25.31
CA GLU A 64 9.47 4.81 25.66
C GLU A 64 8.93 3.69 24.75
N MET A 65 9.64 3.37 23.67
CA MET A 65 9.29 2.31 22.72
C MET A 65 10.43 1.30 22.59
N LYS A 66 10.09 0.01 22.63
CA LYS A 66 11.03 -1.08 22.34
C LYS A 66 11.23 -1.17 20.82
N LEU A 67 12.48 -1.08 20.37
CA LEU A 67 12.87 -1.44 19.02
C LEU A 67 13.11 -2.95 18.96
N LEU A 68 12.61 -3.58 17.91
CA LEU A 68 12.85 -4.99 17.61
C LEU A 68 13.91 -5.09 16.51
N THR A 69 14.75 -6.12 16.57
CA THR A 69 15.51 -6.53 15.38
C THR A 69 14.57 -7.13 14.34
N GLU A 70 15.05 -7.33 13.11
CA GLU A 70 14.28 -7.98 12.06
C GLU A 70 13.80 -9.38 12.49
N GLU A 71 14.69 -10.16 13.11
CA GLU A 71 14.36 -11.50 13.59
C GLU A 71 13.33 -11.50 14.72
N GLU A 72 13.38 -10.52 15.62
CA GLU A 72 12.39 -10.34 16.69
C GLU A 72 11.03 -9.91 16.13
N ALA A 73 11.02 -9.03 15.12
CA ALA A 73 9.80 -8.58 14.46
C ALA A 73 9.12 -9.71 13.69
N ASP A 74 9.88 -10.52 12.95
CA ASP A 74 9.35 -11.67 12.22
C ASP A 74 8.72 -12.70 13.17
N ALA A 75 9.38 -12.99 14.30
CA ALA A 75 8.85 -13.91 15.31
C ALA A 75 7.52 -13.43 15.91
N GLU A 76 7.38 -12.14 16.21
CA GLU A 76 6.10 -11.59 16.71
C GLU A 76 4.99 -11.62 15.65
N VAL A 77 5.30 -11.34 14.38
CA VAL A 77 4.32 -11.43 13.29
C VAL A 77 3.83 -12.87 13.11
N GLU A 78 4.74 -13.84 13.15
CA GLU A 78 4.37 -15.27 13.10
C GLU A 78 3.48 -15.68 14.28
N GLU A 79 3.71 -15.15 15.47
CA GLU A 79 2.88 -15.41 16.64
C GLU A 79 1.49 -14.80 16.51
N LEU A 80 1.38 -13.56 16.01
CA LEU A 80 0.11 -12.86 15.80
C LEU A 80 -0.79 -13.51 14.76
N LEU A 81 -0.21 -14.19 13.77
CA LEU A 81 -0.93 -14.81 12.67
C LEU A 81 -1.31 -16.28 12.90
N ARG A 82 -0.96 -16.84 14.07
CA ARG A 82 -1.28 -18.23 14.47
C ARG A 82 -2.65 -18.33 15.14
#